data_AF-A0A813HGH4-F1
#
_entry.id   AF-A0A813HGH4-F1
#
_cell.length_a   1.000
_cell.length_b   1.000
_cell.length_c   1.000
_cell.angle_alpha   90.00
_cell.angle_beta   90.00
_cell.angle_gamma   90.00
#
_symmetry.space_group_name_H-M   'P 1'
#
loop_
_entity.id
_entity.type
_entity.pdbx_description
1 polymer ?
#
loop_
_entity_poly.entity_id
_entity_poly.type
_entity_poly.pdbx_seq_one_letter_code
_entity_poly.pdbx_strand_id
1 'polypeptide(L)'
;SKLPGPTVAPGGWGELSRITKSHWLRVDMAGQRVDDKVMKTWCDWARSALGAAGSCKAAAIDFSSNSICDAGAIMLVDLLLELKVPVHQIWLQKNRLGRTACEAIGRLVLGLPCALRELHLSHNYIDLSGAKALLEAVASSSSGCSGQPAYPVAPEPHVRPIPLWLRLEKNPLEGQRATRPETGDWLLEEMARAIVRKRHEKGWPMGPPGQGPPLLLCSAGRQGCSVGTCIHQLRTPCPLVHIPHIGSPHSVM
;
A
#
# COMPACT_ATOMS: atom_id res chain seq x y z
N SER A 1 34.16 14.63 7.86
CA SER A 1 34.64 13.26 7.61
C SER A 1 33.55 12.49 6.90
N LYS A 2 33.77 12.08 5.65
CA LYS A 2 32.83 11.22 4.92
C LYS A 2 32.86 9.83 5.58
N LEU A 3 31.78 9.45 6.24
CA LEU A 3 31.61 8.08 6.70
C LEU A 3 31.64 7.15 5.48
N PRO A 4 32.46 6.09 5.47
CA PRO A 4 32.39 5.12 4.40
C PRO A 4 31.04 4.40 4.56
N GLY A 5 30.19 4.51 3.54
CA GLY A 5 28.94 3.76 3.51
C GLY A 5 29.26 2.29 3.22
N PRO A 6 28.68 1.32 3.97
CA PRO A 6 28.67 -0.05 3.50
C PRO A 6 27.79 -0.06 2.25
N THR A 7 28.43 -0.11 1.08
CA THR A 7 27.79 -0.58 -0.14
C THR A 7 27.34 -2.01 0.13
N VAL A 8 26.03 -2.28 0.06
CA VAL A 8 25.58 -3.67 -0.05
C VAL A 8 26.34 -4.23 -1.24
N ALA A 9 27.29 -5.14 -0.99
CA ALA A 9 28.10 -5.70 -2.06
C ALA A 9 27.12 -6.35 -3.05
N PRO A 10 27.27 -6.16 -4.37
CA PRO A 10 26.37 -6.72 -5.38
C PRO A 10 26.12 -8.25 -5.26
N GLY A 11 26.98 -8.98 -4.54
CA GLY A 11 26.81 -10.41 -4.22
C GLY A 11 25.87 -10.73 -3.04
N GLY A 12 25.52 -9.76 -2.18
CA GLY A 12 24.69 -9.97 -0.99
C GLY A 12 23.18 -9.87 -1.23
N TRP A 13 22.74 -9.34 -2.39
CA TRP A 13 21.31 -9.19 -2.67
C TRP A 13 20.58 -10.52 -2.79
N GLY A 14 21.23 -11.58 -3.26
CA GLY A 14 20.60 -12.91 -3.33
C GLY A 14 20.20 -13.48 -1.97
N GLU A 15 20.91 -13.12 -0.90
CA GLU A 15 20.56 -13.53 0.46
C GLU A 15 19.33 -12.78 0.97
N LEU A 16 19.23 -11.50 0.63
CA LEU A 16 18.13 -10.61 1.01
C LEU A 16 16.95 -10.64 0.03
N SER A 17 17.09 -11.29 -1.13
CA SER A 17 16.06 -11.35 -2.19
C SER A 17 15.99 -12.77 -2.71
N ARG A 18 15.19 -13.60 -2.02
CA ARG A 18 15.16 -15.05 -2.21
C ARG A 18 13.75 -15.60 -2.36
N ILE A 19 13.63 -16.70 -3.11
CA ILE A 19 12.40 -17.48 -3.17
C ILE A 19 12.43 -18.53 -2.06
N THR A 20 11.42 -18.53 -1.20
CA THR A 20 11.27 -19.52 -0.13
C THR A 20 10.82 -20.88 -0.68
N LYS A 21 10.89 -21.92 0.16
CA LYS A 21 10.32 -23.25 -0.16
C LYS A 21 8.82 -23.21 -0.49
N SER A 22 8.08 -22.22 0.01
CA SER A 22 6.67 -22.01 -0.30
C SER A 22 6.43 -21.19 -1.57
N HIS A 23 7.48 -20.97 -2.38
CA HIS A 23 7.46 -20.14 -3.59
C HIS A 23 7.06 -18.68 -3.33
N TRP A 24 7.38 -18.15 -2.15
CA TRP A 24 7.27 -16.72 -1.88
C TRP A 24 8.57 -16.03 -2.23
N LEU A 25 8.52 -15.00 -3.07
CA LEU A 25 9.62 -14.06 -3.17
C LEU A 25 9.65 -13.20 -1.90
N ARG A 26 10.75 -13.25 -1.17
CA ARG A 26 11.02 -12.41 0.00
C ARG A 26 12.16 -11.47 -0.33
N VAL A 27 11.88 -10.17 -0.27
CA VAL A 27 12.87 -9.11 -0.39
C VAL A 27 12.95 -8.40 0.97
N ASP A 28 14.04 -8.60 1.68
CA ASP A 28 14.29 -8.14 3.05
C ASP A 28 15.39 -7.04 3.04
N MET A 29 15.12 -5.94 2.34
CA MET A 29 16.07 -4.84 2.08
C MET A 29 15.91 -3.67 3.06
N ALA A 30 15.27 -3.90 4.21
CA ALA A 30 15.08 -2.90 5.24
C ALA A 30 16.41 -2.39 5.82
N GLY A 31 16.55 -1.07 5.99
CA GLY A 31 17.73 -0.49 6.66
C GLY A 31 19.04 -0.60 5.90
N GLN A 32 19.02 -1.07 4.65
CA GLN A 32 20.22 -1.34 3.85
C GLN A 32 20.84 -0.07 3.21
N ARG A 33 20.38 1.12 3.63
CA ARG A 33 20.82 2.43 3.11
C ARG A 33 20.58 2.57 1.60
N VAL A 34 19.47 2.02 1.13
CA VAL A 34 19.07 2.10 -0.28
C VAL A 34 18.61 3.53 -0.57
N ASP A 35 19.28 4.19 -1.51
CA ASP A 35 18.80 5.40 -2.18
C ASP A 35 18.35 5.05 -3.62
N ASP A 36 17.92 6.05 -4.39
CA ASP A 36 17.43 5.82 -5.76
C ASP A 36 18.52 5.24 -6.69
N LYS A 37 19.80 5.55 -6.45
CA LYS A 37 20.91 5.02 -7.23
C LYS A 37 21.09 3.53 -6.94
N VAL A 38 21.09 3.15 -5.66
CA VAL A 38 21.15 1.75 -5.25
C VAL A 38 19.91 1.00 -5.73
N MET A 39 18.72 1.60 -5.63
CA MET A 39 17.47 1.03 -6.12
C MET A 39 17.55 0.72 -7.62
N LYS A 40 18.10 1.63 -8.43
CA LYS A 40 18.33 1.37 -9.86
C LYS A 40 19.20 0.12 -10.06
N THR A 41 20.33 0.05 -9.38
CA THR A 41 21.25 -1.09 -9.53
C THR A 41 20.65 -2.40 -9.03
N TRP A 42 19.84 -2.36 -7.97
CA TRP A 42 19.10 -3.51 -7.48
C TRP A 42 18.03 -3.94 -8.50
N CYS A 43 17.31 -3.00 -9.12
CA CYS A 43 16.32 -3.32 -10.15
C CYS A 43 16.96 -3.97 -11.38
N ASP A 44 18.12 -3.48 -11.81
CA ASP A 44 18.87 -4.06 -12.94
C ASP A 44 19.32 -5.50 -12.64
N TRP A 45 19.81 -5.74 -11.42
CA TRP A 45 20.13 -7.08 -10.94
C TRP A 45 18.89 -7.98 -10.83
N ALA A 46 17.83 -7.49 -10.20
CA ALA A 46 16.60 -8.21 -9.95
C ALA A 46 15.91 -8.60 -11.26
N ARG A 47 15.97 -7.78 -12.31
CA ARG A 47 15.48 -8.15 -13.65
C ARG A 47 16.17 -9.42 -14.18
N SER A 48 17.48 -9.53 -13.97
CA SER A 48 18.25 -10.71 -14.40
C SER A 48 18.01 -11.91 -13.48
N ALA A 49 18.03 -11.70 -12.16
CA ALA A 49 17.93 -12.75 -11.16
C ALA A 49 16.50 -13.29 -11.00
N LEU A 50 15.50 -12.41 -11.00
CA LEU A 50 14.08 -12.74 -10.84
C LEU A 50 13.38 -13.00 -12.17
N GLY A 51 13.86 -12.42 -13.28
CA GLY A 51 13.33 -12.71 -14.62
C GLY A 51 13.53 -14.17 -15.02
N ALA A 52 14.59 -14.81 -14.53
CA ALA A 52 14.80 -16.26 -14.64
C ALA A 52 13.97 -17.07 -13.63
N ALA A 53 13.45 -16.42 -12.58
CA ALA A 53 12.80 -17.06 -11.43
C ALA A 53 11.29 -17.27 -11.61
N GLY A 54 10.84 -17.44 -12.86
CA GLY A 54 9.44 -17.68 -13.21
C GLY A 54 8.85 -18.87 -12.44
N SER A 55 8.28 -18.61 -11.26
CA SER A 55 7.36 -19.48 -10.48
C SER A 55 7.02 -18.95 -9.07
N CYS A 56 7.33 -17.71 -8.69
CA CYS A 56 6.86 -17.23 -7.38
C CYS A 56 5.33 -17.05 -7.38
N LYS A 57 4.67 -17.57 -6.35
CA LYS A 57 3.20 -17.52 -6.19
C LYS A 57 2.73 -16.30 -5.42
N ALA A 58 3.63 -15.71 -4.64
CA ALA A 58 3.40 -14.49 -3.89
C ALA A 58 4.73 -13.77 -3.66
N ALA A 59 4.67 -12.47 -3.39
CA ALA A 59 5.83 -11.71 -2.93
C ALA A 59 5.52 -10.85 -1.71
N ALA A 60 6.49 -10.75 -0.82
CA ALA A 60 6.54 -9.76 0.25
C ALA A 60 7.84 -8.97 0.11
N ILE A 61 7.71 -7.64 0.03
CA ILE A 61 8.78 -6.73 -0.35
C ILE A 61 8.96 -5.69 0.73
N ASP A 62 10.12 -5.70 1.39
CA ASP A 62 10.50 -4.75 2.41
C ASP A 62 11.70 -3.91 1.96
N PHE A 63 11.45 -2.63 1.71
CA PHE A 63 12.47 -1.61 1.48
C PHE A 63 12.36 -0.48 2.52
N SER A 64 11.80 -0.78 3.69
CA SER A 64 11.61 0.21 4.74
C SER A 64 12.91 0.73 5.35
N SER A 65 12.84 1.88 6.02
CA SER A 65 13.99 2.47 6.73
C SER A 65 15.19 2.75 5.82
N ASN A 66 14.94 3.32 4.65
CA ASN A 66 15.93 3.63 3.63
C ASN A 66 15.87 5.13 3.25
N SER A 67 16.44 5.54 2.12
CA SER A 67 16.40 6.92 1.62
C SER A 67 15.85 6.97 0.19
N ILE A 68 14.91 6.10 -0.12
CA ILE A 68 14.23 6.03 -1.43
C ILE A 68 13.29 7.23 -1.56
N CYS A 69 13.39 7.94 -2.68
CA CYS A 69 12.48 9.01 -3.07
C CYS A 69 11.50 8.52 -4.14
N ASP A 70 10.71 9.43 -4.71
CA ASP A 70 9.70 9.08 -5.72
C ASP A 70 10.29 8.38 -6.95
N ALA A 71 11.50 8.77 -7.40
CA ALA A 71 12.14 8.14 -8.56
C ALA A 71 12.50 6.68 -8.29
N GLY A 72 13.07 6.36 -7.13
CA GLY A 72 13.36 4.97 -6.76
C GLY A 72 12.09 4.13 -6.58
N ALA A 73 11.02 4.70 -6.01
CA ALA A 73 9.74 4.00 -5.91
C ALA A 73 9.13 3.69 -7.29
N ILE A 74 9.24 4.61 -8.26
CA ILE A 74 8.83 4.38 -9.65
C ILE A 74 9.62 3.21 -10.25
N MET A 75 10.95 3.17 -10.08
CA MET A 75 11.78 2.07 -10.60
C MET A 75 11.36 0.72 -10.03
N LEU A 76 11.09 0.65 -8.72
CA LEU A 76 10.59 -0.56 -8.06
C LEU A 76 9.23 -0.98 -8.65
N VAL A 77 8.29 -0.04 -8.77
CA VAL A 77 6.96 -0.31 -9.35
C VAL A 77 7.07 -0.84 -10.78
N ASP A 78 7.87 -0.19 -11.61
CA ASP A 78 7.99 -0.54 -13.02
C ASP A 78 8.60 -1.94 -13.18
N LEU A 79 9.61 -2.30 -12.38
CA LEU A 79 10.15 -3.65 -12.33
C LEU A 79 9.09 -4.69 -11.92
N LEU A 80 8.31 -4.42 -10.87
CA LEU A 80 7.31 -5.37 -10.36
C LEU A 80 6.18 -5.60 -11.36
N LEU A 81 5.78 -4.56 -12.10
CA LEU A 81 4.82 -4.64 -13.20
C LEU A 81 5.41 -5.39 -14.41
N GLU A 82 6.65 -5.07 -14.80
CA GLU A 82 7.38 -5.73 -15.90
C GLU A 82 7.47 -7.24 -15.67
N LEU A 83 7.87 -7.64 -14.47
CA LEU A 83 8.02 -9.04 -14.08
C LEU A 83 6.70 -9.71 -13.66
N LYS A 84 5.59 -8.97 -13.62
CA LYS A 84 4.26 -9.43 -13.21
C LYS A 84 4.28 -10.19 -11.86
N VAL A 85 5.03 -9.67 -10.90
CA VAL A 85 5.20 -10.32 -9.60
C VAL A 85 3.86 -10.30 -8.83
N PRO A 86 3.37 -11.42 -8.27
CA PRO A 86 2.15 -11.46 -7.46
C PRO A 86 2.37 -10.90 -6.04
N VAL A 87 2.53 -9.58 -5.94
CA VAL A 87 2.85 -8.92 -4.67
C VAL A 87 1.66 -8.87 -3.72
N HIS A 88 1.85 -9.41 -2.51
CA HIS A 88 0.86 -9.42 -1.44
C HIS A 88 1.16 -8.39 -0.35
N GLN A 89 2.45 -8.08 -0.10
CA GLN A 89 2.86 -7.21 1.00
C GLN A 89 3.98 -6.29 0.53
N ILE A 90 3.85 -4.98 0.81
CA ILE A 90 4.87 -3.98 0.53
C ILE A 90 5.08 -3.10 1.76
N TRP A 91 6.33 -3.03 2.23
CA TRP A 91 6.76 -2.16 3.30
C TRP A 91 7.78 -1.15 2.78
N LEU A 92 7.39 0.12 2.83
CA LEU A 92 8.15 1.27 2.33
C LEU A 92 8.17 2.42 3.36
N GLN A 93 7.78 2.15 4.61
CA GLN A 93 7.82 3.14 5.68
C GLN A 93 9.24 3.65 5.94
N LYS A 94 9.36 4.87 6.49
CA LYS A 94 10.64 5.52 6.80
C LYS A 94 11.53 5.67 5.55
N ASN A 95 10.95 6.24 4.50
CA ASN A 95 11.64 6.66 3.27
C ASN A 95 11.32 8.15 3.02
N ARG A 96 11.47 8.62 1.78
CA ARG A 96 11.21 10.02 1.38
C ARG A 96 10.14 10.10 0.29
N LEU A 97 9.11 9.26 0.40
CA LEU A 97 8.06 9.14 -0.62
C LEU A 97 7.02 10.26 -0.51
N GLY A 98 6.60 10.81 -1.64
CA GLY A 98 5.58 11.84 -1.76
C GLY A 98 4.41 11.40 -2.66
N ARG A 99 3.74 12.39 -3.25
CA ARG A 99 2.57 12.16 -4.12
C ARG A 99 2.90 11.27 -5.31
N THR A 100 4.02 11.51 -5.99
CA THR A 100 4.35 10.80 -7.23
C THR A 100 4.66 9.33 -6.96
N ALA A 101 5.27 9.00 -5.82
CA ALA A 101 5.38 7.61 -5.37
C ALA A 101 3.99 6.97 -5.14
N CYS A 102 3.04 7.67 -4.53
CA CYS A 102 1.69 7.15 -4.35
C CYS A 102 0.97 6.87 -5.68
N GLU A 103 1.13 7.74 -6.68
CA GLU A 103 0.59 7.53 -8.02
C GLU A 103 1.20 6.29 -8.69
N ALA A 104 2.52 6.10 -8.56
CA ALA A 104 3.21 4.90 -9.04
C ALA A 104 2.72 3.63 -8.33
N ILE A 105 2.62 3.66 -7.00
CA ILE A 105 2.07 2.54 -6.23
C ILE A 105 0.59 2.29 -6.60
N GLY A 106 -0.17 3.33 -6.93
CA GLY A 106 -1.51 3.21 -7.48
C GLY A 106 -1.54 2.43 -8.80
N ARG A 107 -0.61 2.73 -9.74
CA ARG A 107 -0.44 1.93 -10.97
C ARG A 107 -0.12 0.48 -10.64
N LEU A 108 0.73 0.23 -9.65
CA LEU A 108 1.04 -1.13 -9.19
C LEU A 108 -0.24 -1.84 -8.73
N VAL A 109 -1.04 -1.25 -7.83
CA VAL A 109 -2.30 -1.81 -7.34
C VAL A 109 -3.30 -2.13 -8.45
N LEU A 110 -3.31 -1.36 -9.54
CA LEU A 110 -4.15 -1.60 -10.71
C LEU A 110 -3.61 -2.69 -11.64
N GLY A 111 -2.28 -2.86 -11.70
CA GLY A 111 -1.61 -3.78 -12.63
C GLY A 111 -1.16 -5.11 -12.04
N LEU A 112 -1.20 -5.27 -10.71
CA LEU A 112 -0.83 -6.53 -10.05
C LEU A 112 -1.78 -7.67 -10.46
N PRO A 113 -1.26 -8.90 -10.65
CA PRO A 113 -2.09 -10.06 -10.97
C PRO A 113 -2.91 -10.57 -9.76
N CYS A 114 -2.63 -10.06 -8.56
CA CYS A 114 -3.35 -10.37 -7.33
C CYS A 114 -3.57 -9.11 -6.49
N ALA A 115 -4.61 -9.13 -5.65
CA ALA A 115 -4.87 -8.03 -4.72
C ALA A 115 -3.79 -7.95 -3.63
N LEU A 116 -3.21 -6.77 -3.48
CA LEU A 116 -2.29 -6.42 -2.39
C LEU A 116 -3.02 -6.53 -1.04
N ARG A 117 -2.36 -7.08 -0.02
CA ARG A 117 -2.96 -7.30 1.31
C ARG A 117 -2.50 -6.28 2.32
N GLU A 118 -1.23 -5.90 2.28
CA GLU A 118 -0.67 -4.91 3.18
C GLU A 118 0.23 -3.92 2.42
N LEU A 119 0.04 -2.64 2.74
CA LEU A 119 0.86 -1.55 2.26
C LEU A 119 1.22 -0.62 3.42
N HIS A 120 2.51 -0.57 3.74
CA HIS A 120 3.01 0.27 4.81
C HIS A 120 3.83 1.44 4.26
N LEU A 121 3.31 2.65 4.47
CA LEU A 121 3.90 3.89 3.95
C LEU A 121 4.10 4.95 5.04
N SER A 122 4.16 4.56 6.31
CA SER A 122 4.31 5.52 7.41
C SER A 122 5.66 6.23 7.36
N HIS A 123 5.78 7.38 8.04
CA HIS A 123 7.03 8.15 8.08
C HIS A 123 7.59 8.44 6.68
N ASN A 124 6.79 9.05 5.84
CA ASN A 124 7.16 9.56 4.52
C ASN A 124 6.67 11.02 4.39
N TYR A 125 6.68 11.57 3.19
CA TYR A 125 6.22 12.93 2.87
C TYR A 125 4.90 12.93 2.06
N ILE A 126 4.03 11.95 2.31
CA ILE A 126 2.76 11.80 1.59
C ILE A 126 1.75 12.83 2.11
N ASP A 127 1.16 13.61 1.20
CA ASP A 127 0.08 14.54 1.50
C ASP A 127 -1.30 13.88 1.28
N LEU A 128 -2.39 14.60 1.59
CA LEU A 128 -3.76 14.11 1.37
C LEU A 128 -3.99 13.68 -0.08
N SER A 129 -3.44 14.40 -1.04
CA SER A 129 -3.66 14.09 -2.45
C SER A 129 -2.98 12.80 -2.90
N GLY A 130 -1.77 12.51 -2.40
CA GLY A 130 -1.11 11.23 -2.61
C GLY A 130 -1.90 10.07 -1.98
N ALA A 131 -2.39 10.26 -0.75
CA ALA A 131 -3.26 9.29 -0.11
C ALA A 131 -4.57 9.05 -0.89
N LYS A 132 -5.21 10.12 -1.40
CA LYS A 132 -6.41 10.02 -2.25
C LYS A 132 -6.11 9.28 -3.55
N ALA A 133 -5.02 9.59 -4.25
CA ALA A 133 -4.62 8.90 -5.48
C ALA A 133 -4.47 7.37 -5.26
N LEU A 134 -3.84 6.98 -4.15
CA LEU A 134 -3.72 5.57 -3.78
C LEU A 134 -5.09 4.91 -3.49
N LEU A 135 -5.96 5.58 -2.73
CA LEU A 135 -7.31 5.07 -2.45
C LEU A 135 -8.19 4.98 -3.70
N GLU A 136 -8.03 5.90 -4.64
CA GLU A 136 -8.72 5.86 -5.92
C GLU A 136 -8.31 4.65 -6.75
N ALA A 137 -7.01 4.32 -6.75
CA ALA A 137 -6.50 3.11 -7.38
C ALA A 137 -7.08 1.84 -6.73
N VAL A 138 -7.08 1.77 -5.39
CA VAL A 138 -7.70 0.64 -4.64
C VAL A 138 -9.20 0.53 -4.95
N ALA A 139 -9.90 1.66 -4.99
CA ALA A 139 -11.34 1.71 -5.27
C ALA A 139 -11.68 1.24 -6.69
N SER A 140 -10.74 1.38 -7.64
CA SER A 140 -10.93 1.06 -9.05
C SER A 140 -10.29 -0.26 -9.49
N SER A 141 -9.50 -0.88 -8.62
CA SER A 141 -8.79 -2.14 -8.89
C SER A 141 -9.78 -3.28 -9.04
N SER A 142 -9.57 -4.13 -10.04
CA SER A 142 -10.44 -5.27 -10.39
C SER A 142 -9.71 -6.60 -10.26
N SER A 143 -10.42 -7.64 -9.82
CA SER A 143 -9.89 -9.00 -9.71
C SER A 143 -9.99 -9.76 -11.04
N GLY A 144 -8.86 -9.85 -11.75
CA GLY A 144 -8.71 -10.68 -12.96
C GLY A 144 -9.71 -10.36 -14.07
N CYS A 145 -10.11 -11.37 -14.85
CA CYS A 145 -11.00 -11.23 -16.01
C CYS A 145 -12.48 -10.99 -15.66
N SER A 146 -12.85 -11.06 -14.37
CA SER A 146 -14.26 -11.00 -13.94
C SER A 146 -14.86 -9.59 -13.96
N GLY A 147 -14.01 -8.55 -14.03
CA GLY A 147 -14.42 -7.15 -13.92
C GLY A 147 -14.98 -6.77 -12.54
N GLN A 148 -14.93 -7.69 -11.57
CA GLN A 148 -15.37 -7.44 -10.20
C GLN A 148 -14.33 -6.63 -9.43
N PRO A 149 -14.73 -5.89 -8.39
CA PRO A 149 -13.78 -5.17 -7.56
C PRO A 149 -12.77 -6.11 -6.90
N ALA A 150 -11.51 -5.68 -6.82
CA ALA A 150 -10.47 -6.41 -6.09
C ALA A 150 -10.64 -6.33 -4.57
N TYR A 151 -11.30 -5.28 -4.07
CA TYR A 151 -11.47 -5.01 -2.64
C TYR A 151 -12.94 -4.81 -2.23
N PRO A 152 -13.33 -5.24 -1.01
CA PRO A 152 -12.54 -6.11 -0.14
C PRO A 152 -12.33 -7.46 -0.82
N VAL A 153 -11.18 -8.10 -0.55
CA VAL A 153 -10.89 -9.38 -1.20
C VAL A 153 -11.79 -10.45 -0.61
N ALA A 154 -12.70 -10.98 -1.42
CA ALA A 154 -13.63 -12.05 -1.05
C ALA A 154 -13.31 -13.29 -1.89
N PRO A 155 -12.42 -14.18 -1.41
CA PRO A 155 -11.96 -15.31 -2.22
C PRO A 155 -13.04 -16.38 -2.43
N GLU A 156 -14.04 -16.49 -1.54
CA GLU A 156 -15.15 -17.45 -1.62
C GLU A 156 -16.39 -16.91 -0.88
N PRO A 157 -17.63 -17.35 -1.21
CA PRO A 157 -18.89 -16.91 -0.59
C PRO A 157 -18.97 -17.06 0.94
N HIS A 158 -18.11 -17.91 1.53
CA HIS A 158 -18.08 -18.20 2.96
C HIS A 158 -16.79 -17.74 3.66
N VAL A 159 -15.84 -17.17 2.90
CA VAL A 159 -14.61 -16.62 3.46
C VAL A 159 -14.83 -15.14 3.75
N ARG A 160 -14.41 -14.73 4.95
CA ARG A 160 -14.52 -13.34 5.40
C ARG A 160 -13.83 -12.42 4.39
N PRO A 161 -14.48 -11.36 3.91
CA PRO A 161 -13.83 -10.37 3.07
C PRO A 161 -12.66 -9.72 3.79
N ILE A 162 -11.61 -9.42 3.05
CA ILE A 162 -10.34 -8.94 3.59
C ILE A 162 -10.07 -7.53 3.04
N PRO A 163 -10.05 -6.47 3.88
CA PRO A 163 -9.66 -5.14 3.46
C PRO A 163 -8.17 -5.11 3.09
N LEU A 164 -7.75 -4.08 2.35
CA LEU A 164 -6.34 -3.70 2.31
C LEU A 164 -5.93 -3.10 3.66
N TRP A 165 -4.86 -3.59 4.27
CA TRP A 165 -4.24 -2.88 5.40
C TRP A 165 -3.32 -1.80 4.85
N LEU A 166 -3.70 -0.54 5.06
CA LEU A 166 -2.95 0.63 4.59
C LEU A 166 -2.49 1.45 5.80
N ARG A 167 -1.18 1.63 5.96
CA ARG A 167 -0.62 2.41 7.07
C ARG A 167 0.00 3.70 6.54
N LEU A 168 -0.57 4.84 6.94
CA LEU A 168 -0.17 6.18 6.49
C LEU A 168 0.26 7.11 7.63
N GLU A 169 0.35 6.60 8.85
CA GLU A 169 0.77 7.37 10.04
C GLU A 169 2.09 8.14 9.82
N LYS A 170 2.22 9.29 10.49
CA LYS A 170 3.42 10.14 10.42
C LYS A 170 3.78 10.59 8.99
N ASN A 171 2.76 10.83 8.18
CA ASN A 171 2.84 11.57 6.92
C ASN A 171 2.15 12.93 7.06
N PRO A 172 2.58 13.97 6.31
CA PRO A 172 1.97 15.30 6.34
C PRO A 172 0.63 15.37 5.57
N LEU A 173 -0.32 14.46 5.86
CA LEU A 173 -1.58 14.35 5.14
C LEU A 173 -2.38 15.66 5.16
N GLU A 174 -2.42 16.35 6.30
CA GLU A 174 -3.21 17.56 6.48
C GLU A 174 -2.62 18.81 5.79
N GLY A 175 -1.38 18.74 5.30
CA GLY A 175 -0.65 19.88 4.76
C GLY A 175 -0.49 21.03 5.77
N GLN A 176 -0.45 22.27 5.28
CA GLN A 176 -0.38 23.50 6.09
C GLN A 176 -1.77 24.16 6.26
N ARG A 177 -2.84 23.39 6.50
CA ARG A 177 -4.16 24.01 6.69
C ARG A 177 -4.18 24.87 7.96
N ALA A 178 -4.56 26.13 7.79
CA ALA A 178 -4.71 27.10 8.86
C ALA A 178 -5.94 26.82 9.77
N THR A 179 -6.94 26.09 9.26
CA THR A 179 -8.18 25.77 9.99
C THR A 179 -8.50 24.28 9.91
N ARG A 180 -8.53 23.63 11.07
CA ARG A 180 -9.11 22.30 11.26
C ARG A 180 -10.60 22.47 11.55
N PRO A 181 -11.49 21.67 10.95
CA PRO A 181 -12.86 21.58 11.41
C PRO A 181 -12.88 21.23 12.91
N GLU A 182 -13.71 21.93 13.68
CA GLU A 182 -13.78 21.79 15.14
C GLU A 182 -14.33 20.42 15.58
N THR A 183 -15.01 19.70 14.68
CA THR A 183 -15.59 18.37 14.94
C THR A 183 -15.48 17.46 13.72
N GLY A 184 -15.45 16.15 13.94
CA GLY A 184 -15.45 15.12 12.89
C GLY A 184 -14.07 14.65 12.42
N ASP A 185 -14.02 13.45 11.84
CA ASP A 185 -12.82 12.87 11.23
C ASP A 185 -12.69 13.35 9.78
N TRP A 186 -12.56 14.67 9.59
CA TRP A 186 -12.62 15.31 8.26
C TRP A 186 -11.66 14.67 7.25
N LEU A 187 -10.49 14.23 7.74
CA LEU A 187 -9.44 13.64 6.93
C LEU A 187 -9.90 12.27 6.39
N LEU A 188 -10.48 11.43 7.26
CA LEU A 188 -11.09 10.17 6.87
C LEU A 188 -12.25 10.37 5.88
N GLU A 189 -13.08 11.40 6.09
CA GLU A 189 -14.19 11.72 5.18
C GLU A 189 -13.72 12.18 3.80
N GLU A 190 -12.70 13.05 3.74
CA GLU A 190 -12.08 13.48 2.48
C GLU A 190 -11.47 12.32 1.70
N MET A 191 -10.83 11.40 2.42
CA MET A 191 -10.28 10.18 1.85
C MET A 191 -11.40 9.24 1.35
N ALA A 192 -12.48 9.09 2.11
CA ALA A 192 -13.62 8.27 1.73
C ALA A 192 -14.35 8.81 0.48
N ARG A 193 -14.46 10.14 0.33
CA ARG A 193 -15.03 10.78 -0.88
C ARG A 193 -14.34 10.33 -2.16
N ALA A 194 -13.02 10.14 -2.13
CA ALA A 194 -12.24 9.69 -3.28
C ALA A 194 -12.65 8.26 -3.71
N ILE A 195 -12.88 7.38 -2.74
CA ILE A 195 -13.33 6.00 -2.96
C ILE A 195 -14.75 5.98 -3.53
N VAL A 196 -15.68 6.72 -2.91
CA VAL A 196 -17.09 6.81 -3.34
C VAL A 196 -17.17 7.22 -4.80
N ARG A 197 -16.47 8.30 -5.16
CA ARG A 197 -16.41 8.82 -6.53
C ARG A 197 -15.98 7.73 -7.52
N LYS A 198 -14.88 7.02 -7.22
CA LYS A 198 -14.35 5.98 -8.11
C LYS A 198 -15.24 4.75 -8.22
N ARG A 199 -15.90 4.35 -7.13
CA ARG A 199 -16.88 3.25 -7.16
C ARG A 199 -18.10 3.59 -8.01
N HIS A 200 -18.60 4.82 -7.91
CA HIS A 200 -19.66 5.32 -8.79
C HIS A 200 -19.24 5.37 -10.26
N GLU A 201 -18.04 5.89 -10.57
CA GLU A 201 -17.51 5.90 -11.95
C GLU A 201 -17.43 4.49 -12.55
N LYS A 202 -17.21 3.46 -11.73
CA LYS A 202 -17.20 2.04 -12.14
C LYS A 202 -18.57 1.35 -12.14
N GLY A 203 -19.61 2.01 -11.62
CA GLY A 203 -20.92 1.39 -11.41
C GLY A 203 -20.92 0.28 -10.36
N TRP A 204 -19.93 0.25 -9.46
CA TRP A 204 -19.80 -0.79 -8.44
C TRP A 204 -20.64 -0.46 -7.21
N PRO A 205 -21.42 -1.42 -6.67
CA PRO A 205 -22.23 -1.19 -5.49
C PRO A 205 -21.34 -0.89 -4.29
N MET A 206 -21.73 0.09 -3.49
CA MET A 206 -20.97 0.48 -2.31
C MET A 206 -21.51 -0.19 -1.02
N GLY A 207 -22.64 -0.88 -1.10
CA GLY A 207 -23.30 -1.57 0.01
C GLY A 207 -24.75 -1.92 -0.36
N PRO A 208 -25.53 -2.53 0.55
CA PRO A 208 -26.96 -2.77 0.34
C PRO A 208 -27.72 -1.44 0.12
N PRO A 209 -28.69 -1.38 -0.81
CA PRO A 209 -29.54 -0.21 -0.96
C PRO A 209 -30.27 0.15 0.35
N GLY A 210 -30.37 1.44 0.68
CA GLY A 210 -31.14 1.92 1.83
C GLY A 210 -30.49 1.74 3.21
N GLN A 211 -29.31 1.13 3.29
CA GLN A 211 -28.44 1.24 4.46
C GLN A 211 -27.52 2.45 4.25
N GLY A 212 -27.23 3.21 5.31
CA GLY A 212 -26.48 4.48 5.26
C GLY A 212 -25.12 4.42 4.56
N PRO A 213 -24.32 5.51 4.58
CA PRO A 213 -23.07 5.56 3.82
C PRO A 213 -22.18 4.37 4.19
N PRO A 214 -21.67 3.62 3.21
CA PRO A 214 -20.94 2.40 3.50
C PRO A 214 -19.63 2.70 4.19
N LEU A 215 -19.25 1.82 5.13
CA LEU A 215 -17.97 1.91 5.81
C LEU A 215 -16.86 1.51 4.84
N LEU A 216 -16.41 2.43 3.99
CA LEU A 216 -15.38 2.16 2.97
C LEU A 216 -13.96 2.18 3.57
N LEU A 217 -13.77 2.97 4.63
CA LEU A 217 -12.54 3.08 5.40
C LEU A 217 -12.83 2.77 6.87
N CYS A 218 -12.04 1.89 7.48
CA CYS A 218 -12.08 1.67 8.92
C CYS A 218 -10.84 2.28 9.57
N SER A 219 -11.02 3.25 10.48
CA SER A 219 -9.95 3.78 11.34
C SER A 219 -9.91 2.99 12.64
N ALA A 220 -8.77 2.36 12.97
CA ALA A 220 -8.74 1.42 14.09
C ALA A 220 -8.99 2.09 15.46
N GLY A 221 -8.61 3.36 15.62
CA GLY A 221 -8.66 4.07 16.89
C GLY A 221 -10.05 4.36 17.49
N ARG A 222 -11.15 4.08 16.78
CA ARG A 222 -12.50 4.51 17.24
C ARG A 222 -13.47 3.38 17.59
N GLN A 223 -13.20 2.11 17.23
CA GLN A 223 -14.25 1.09 17.16
C GLN A 223 -13.79 -0.33 17.56
N GLY A 224 -12.83 -0.46 18.48
CA GLY A 224 -12.35 -1.76 18.96
C GLY A 224 -11.56 -2.58 17.93
N CYS A 225 -11.22 -1.98 16.78
CA CYS A 225 -10.28 -2.53 15.83
C CYS A 225 -8.84 -2.30 16.32
N SER A 226 -7.92 -3.14 15.87
CA SER A 226 -6.49 -3.01 16.16
C SER A 226 -5.70 -2.78 14.88
N VAL A 227 -4.39 -2.64 15.04
CA VAL A 227 -3.43 -2.57 13.95
C VAL A 227 -3.48 -3.79 13.03
N GLY A 228 -3.69 -4.99 13.59
CA GLY A 228 -3.74 -6.25 12.84
C GLY A 228 -5.17 -6.76 12.58
N THR A 229 -6.18 -6.19 13.23
CA THR A 229 -7.54 -6.75 13.24
C THR A 229 -8.59 -5.70 12.96
N CYS A 230 -9.43 -5.94 11.96
CA CYS A 230 -10.61 -5.13 11.70
C CYS A 230 -11.88 -5.92 12.08
N ILE A 231 -12.59 -5.48 13.13
CA ILE A 231 -13.84 -6.16 13.54
C ILE A 231 -14.95 -6.06 12.49
N HIS A 232 -14.82 -5.12 11.54
CA HIS A 232 -15.77 -4.92 10.44
C HIS A 232 -15.58 -5.92 9.29
N GLN A 233 -14.55 -6.77 9.30
CA GLN A 233 -14.44 -7.93 8.41
C GLN A 233 -15.64 -8.88 8.54
N LEU A 234 -16.32 -8.84 9.69
CA LEU A 234 -17.50 -9.63 10.01
C LEU A 234 -18.83 -8.95 9.65
N ARG A 235 -18.79 -7.69 9.20
CA ARG A 235 -19.99 -6.91 8.90
C ARG A 235 -20.11 -6.72 7.39
N THR A 236 -21.34 -6.65 6.90
CA THR A 236 -21.65 -6.31 5.52
C THR A 236 -22.11 -4.85 5.46
N PRO A 237 -21.45 -3.98 4.65
CA PRO A 237 -20.25 -4.25 3.88
C PRO A 237 -18.96 -4.20 4.73
N CYS A 238 -17.99 -5.07 4.41
CA CYS A 238 -16.63 -4.99 4.92
C CYS A 238 -15.94 -3.76 4.31
N PRO A 239 -15.10 -3.03 5.06
CA PRO A 239 -14.34 -1.92 4.49
C PRO A 239 -13.43 -2.37 3.35
N LEU A 240 -13.20 -1.46 2.40
CA LEU A 240 -12.22 -1.68 1.33
C LEU A 240 -10.82 -1.57 1.90
N VAL A 241 -10.61 -0.63 2.82
CA VAL A 241 -9.31 -0.35 3.42
C VAL A 241 -9.45 -0.22 4.93
N HIS A 242 -8.57 -0.90 5.64
CA HIS A 242 -8.35 -0.74 7.06
C HIS A 242 -7.13 0.15 7.27
N ILE A 243 -7.31 1.27 7.96
CA ILE A 243 -6.26 2.25 8.23
C ILE A 243 -6.07 2.33 9.75
N PRO A 244 -5.06 1.66 10.32
CA PRO A 244 -4.87 1.60 11.77
C PRO A 244 -4.80 2.97 12.46
N HIS A 245 -4.07 3.89 11.85
CA HIS A 245 -3.85 5.23 12.38
C HIS A 245 -3.87 6.26 11.25
N ILE A 246 -4.71 7.29 11.39
CA ILE A 246 -4.78 8.46 10.51
C ILE A 246 -4.53 9.71 11.36
N GLY A 247 -3.65 10.58 10.89
CA GLY A 247 -3.32 11.83 11.57
C GLY A 247 -2.23 11.72 12.65
N SER A 248 -1.85 12.87 13.20
CA SER A 248 -0.89 12.94 14.33
C SER A 248 -1.55 12.47 15.63
N PRO A 249 -0.81 11.81 16.54
CA PRO A 249 -1.34 11.29 17.81
C PRO A 249 -1.87 12.35 18.81
N HIS A 250 -2.00 13.61 18.39
CA HIS A 250 -2.54 14.70 19.21
C HIS A 250 -4.07 14.80 19.19
N SER A 251 -4.78 13.89 18.52
CA SER A 251 -6.25 13.88 18.44
C SER A 251 -6.94 12.97 19.46
N VAL A 252 -6.22 12.49 20.47
CA VAL A 252 -6.81 11.79 21.62
C VAL A 252 -6.33 12.48 22.89
N MET A 253 -7.05 13.51 23.32
CA MET A 253 -7.22 13.86 24.73
C MET A 253 -8.63 13.47 25.13
#